data_AF-A0A3C1P8Z8-F1
#
_entry.id   AF-A0A3C1P8Z8-F1
#
_cell.length_a   1.000
_cell.length_b   1.000
_cell.length_c   1.000
_cell.angle_alpha   90.00
_cell.angle_beta   90.00
_cell.angle_gamma   90.00
#
_symmetry.space_group_name_H-M   'P 1'
#
loop_
_entity.id
_entity.type
_entity.pdbx_description
1 polymer ?
#
loop_
_entity_poly.entity_id
_entity_poly.type
_entity_poly.pdbx_seq_one_letter_code
_entity_poly.pdbx_strand_id
1 'polypeptide(L)'
;MSEIALLSLMVSSLGIDAVLLANWLCSIQINVELEQEEEETLTRYDSEDIKQMRAKSVQSNGYSNAESPEPLIKEWEYKIVRASQDIFRNPTVFKRLCQEEAEMGWILVEKLDDRRVRFKRLRGLENPENPYQIKQDPYRSTYGKSNNLGSWLAVFAFITAIILPAYLGFSLVAMSFNKSDQNSPTTLSSPEPEVPSD
;
A
#
# COMPACT_ATOMS: atom_id res chain seq x y z
N MET A 1 5.50 34.27 -32.33
CA MET A 1 5.04 34.79 -31.01
C MET A 1 4.28 33.73 -30.21
N SER A 2 3.33 33.00 -30.82
CA SER A 2 2.53 31.94 -30.16
C SER A 2 3.34 30.70 -29.74
N GLU A 3 4.33 30.28 -30.53
CA GLU A 3 5.17 29.10 -30.22
C GLU A 3 6.02 29.25 -28.95
N ILE A 4 6.55 30.45 -28.73
CA ILE A 4 7.36 30.77 -27.54
C ILE A 4 6.48 30.75 -26.28
N ALA A 5 5.24 31.20 -26.38
CA ALA A 5 4.27 31.14 -25.29
C ALA A 5 3.90 29.69 -24.94
N LEU A 6 3.73 28.82 -25.94
CA LEU A 6 3.46 27.39 -25.73
C LEU A 6 4.63 26.66 -25.07
N LEU A 7 5.87 26.92 -25.51
CA LEU A 7 7.07 26.32 -24.93
C LEU A 7 7.30 26.78 -23.47
N SER A 8 7.06 28.07 -23.18
CA SER A 8 7.14 28.59 -21.81
C SER A 8 6.09 27.95 -20.90
N LEU A 9 4.89 27.69 -21.42
CA LEU A 9 3.79 27.09 -20.66
C LEU A 9 4.12 25.62 -20.31
N MET A 10 4.67 24.86 -21.26
CA MET A 10 5.13 23.47 -21.04
C MET A 10 6.29 23.36 -20.04
N VAL A 11 7.24 24.31 -20.06
CA VAL A 11 8.35 24.32 -19.07
C VAL A 11 7.83 24.64 -17.67
N SER A 12 6.83 25.53 -17.56
CA SER A 12 6.25 25.89 -16.27
C SER A 12 5.44 24.75 -15.63
N SER A 13 4.73 23.93 -16.42
CA SER A 13 4.00 22.77 -15.88
C SER A 13 4.93 21.70 -15.33
N LEU A 14 6.10 21.51 -15.95
CA LEU A 14 7.09 20.51 -15.51
C LEU A 14 7.64 20.81 -14.10
N GLY A 15 7.82 22.09 -13.75
CA GLY A 15 8.25 22.50 -12.42
C GLY A 15 7.20 22.24 -11.34
N ILE A 16 5.92 22.46 -11.65
CA ILE A 16 4.81 22.23 -10.71
C ILE A 16 4.63 20.73 -10.48
N ASP A 17 4.70 19.92 -11.54
CA ASP A 17 4.61 18.46 -11.44
C ASP A 17 5.76 17.87 -10.59
N ALA A 18 6.98 18.41 -10.73
CA ALA A 18 8.13 17.99 -9.92
C ALA A 18 7.93 18.27 -8.42
N VAL A 19 7.38 19.42 -8.06
CA VAL A 19 7.09 19.76 -6.65
C VAL A 19 5.98 18.89 -6.07
N LEU A 20 4.92 18.63 -6.84
CA LEU A 20 3.83 17.75 -6.42
C LEU A 20 4.31 16.30 -6.22
N LEU A 21 5.13 15.79 -7.14
CA LEU A 21 5.72 14.45 -7.02
C LEU A 21 6.67 14.36 -5.82
N ALA A 22 7.51 15.36 -5.59
CA ALA A 22 8.42 15.40 -4.45
C ALA A 22 7.67 15.42 -3.12
N ASN A 23 6.62 16.26 -3.02
CA ASN A 23 5.81 16.34 -1.80
C ASN A 23 5.05 15.03 -1.54
N TRP A 24 4.55 14.37 -2.59
CA TRP A 24 3.90 13.08 -2.46
C TRP A 24 4.87 11.97 -2.03
N LEU A 25 6.07 11.91 -2.62
CA LEU A 25 7.10 10.93 -2.23
C LEU A 25 7.53 11.11 -0.76
N CYS A 26 7.79 12.36 -0.33
CA CYS A 26 8.12 12.65 1.06
C CYS A 26 7.01 12.22 2.02
N SER A 27 5.73 12.50 1.67
CA SER A 27 4.61 12.10 2.52
C SER A 27 4.48 10.58 2.65
N ILE A 28 4.78 9.81 1.60
CA ILE A 28 4.78 8.35 1.69
C ILE A 28 5.89 7.87 2.63
N GLN A 29 7.10 8.42 2.51
CA GLN A 29 8.24 8.03 3.35
C GLN A 29 8.00 8.30 4.84
N ILE A 30 7.47 9.48 5.18
CA ILE A 30 7.19 9.85 6.58
C ILE A 30 6.18 8.89 7.22
N ASN A 31 5.15 8.45 6.49
CA ASN A 31 4.18 7.50 7.03
C ASN A 31 4.81 6.13 7.30
N VAL A 32 5.71 5.67 6.43
CA VAL A 32 6.40 4.38 6.60
C VAL A 32 7.36 4.41 7.80
N GLU A 33 8.10 5.51 7.96
CA GLU A 33 9.02 5.70 9.08
C GLU A 33 8.27 5.78 10.42
N LEU A 34 7.15 6.50 10.46
CA LEU A 34 6.28 6.60 11.64
C LEU A 34 5.69 5.24 12.03
N GLU A 35 5.22 4.46 11.05
CA GLU A 35 4.75 3.09 11.29
C GLU A 35 5.88 2.21 11.89
N GLN A 36 7.12 2.39 11.45
CA GLN A 36 8.27 1.63 11.94
C GLN A 36 8.68 2.03 13.36
N GLU A 37 8.72 3.33 13.69
CA GLU A 37 9.02 3.82 15.04
C GLU A 37 7.98 3.37 16.08
N GLU A 38 6.69 3.33 15.69
CA GLU A 38 5.63 2.77 16.52
C GLU A 38 5.81 1.27 16.78
N GLU A 39 6.35 0.52 15.80
CA GLU A 39 6.64 -0.90 15.99
C GLU A 39 7.76 -1.15 16.99
N GLU A 40 8.82 -0.35 16.98
CA GLU A 40 9.94 -0.47 17.94
C GLU A 40 9.50 -0.16 19.37
N THR A 41 8.62 0.83 19.54
CA THR A 41 8.09 1.22 20.86
C THR A 41 7.20 0.13 21.46
N LEU A 42 6.40 -0.57 20.64
CA LEU A 42 5.44 -1.59 21.10
C LEU A 42 6.02 -3.02 21.16
N THR A 43 7.14 -3.27 20.48
CA THR A 43 7.87 -4.54 20.50
C THR A 43 9.00 -4.57 21.53
N ARG A 44 9.18 -3.50 22.31
CA ARG A 44 10.03 -3.51 23.51
C ARG A 44 9.42 -4.43 24.57
N TYR A 45 9.53 -5.71 24.30
CA TYR A 45 9.11 -6.81 25.16
C TYR A 45 9.99 -6.79 26.41
N ASP A 46 9.36 -6.97 27.57
CA ASP A 46 10.04 -7.07 28.87
C ASP A 46 10.95 -8.32 28.89
N SER A 47 12.14 -8.17 28.30
CA SER A 47 13.20 -9.18 28.35
C SER A 47 13.64 -9.45 29.79
N GLU A 48 13.32 -8.54 30.71
CA GLU A 48 13.58 -8.65 32.14
C GLU A 48 12.71 -9.72 32.80
N ASP A 49 11.46 -9.91 32.37
CA ASP A 49 10.60 -10.98 32.91
C ASP A 49 11.07 -12.37 32.46
N ILE A 50 11.52 -12.52 31.21
CA ILE A 50 12.11 -13.79 30.72
C ILE A 50 13.45 -14.05 31.42
N LYS A 51 14.31 -13.03 31.56
CA LYS A 51 15.57 -13.16 32.30
C LYS A 51 15.31 -13.50 33.77
N GLN A 52 14.29 -12.92 34.39
CA GLN A 52 13.93 -13.19 35.78
C GLN A 52 13.31 -14.58 35.96
N MET A 53 12.49 -15.06 35.02
CA MET A 53 12.01 -16.45 35.01
C MET A 53 13.14 -17.45 34.76
N ARG A 54 14.09 -17.12 33.88
CA ARG A 54 15.30 -17.93 33.62
C ARG A 54 16.27 -17.92 34.80
N ALA A 55 16.41 -16.79 35.50
CA ALA A 55 17.25 -16.68 36.69
C ALA A 55 16.63 -17.43 37.88
N LYS A 56 15.30 -17.39 38.02
CA LYS A 56 14.56 -18.15 39.06
C LYS A 56 14.61 -19.67 38.82
N SER A 57 14.67 -20.14 37.57
CA SER A 57 14.75 -21.58 37.28
C SER A 57 16.17 -22.17 37.39
N VAL A 58 17.22 -21.35 37.34
CA VAL A 58 18.62 -21.80 37.39
C VAL A 58 19.17 -21.87 38.83
N GLN A 59 18.49 -21.29 39.83
CA GLN A 59 18.87 -21.37 41.25
C GLN A 59 18.12 -22.46 42.04
N SER A 60 18.07 -23.71 41.53
CA SER A 60 17.72 -24.86 42.35
C SER A 60 18.97 -25.69 42.63
N ASN A 61 19.35 -25.72 43.90
CA ASN A 61 20.55 -26.38 44.42
C ASN A 61 20.67 -27.85 43.98
N GLY A 62 21.92 -28.28 43.84
CA GLY A 62 22.27 -29.62 43.37
C GLY A 62 21.77 -30.76 44.26
N TYR A 63 21.57 -31.88 43.58
CA TYR A 63 21.50 -33.28 44.03
C TYR A 63 20.16 -34.00 43.81
N SER A 64 20.31 -35.15 43.15
CA SER A 64 19.43 -36.32 43.02
C SER A 64 18.38 -36.37 41.89
N ASN A 65 18.65 -37.37 41.03
CA ASN A 65 17.73 -38.30 40.37
C ASN A 65 16.82 -37.80 39.25
N ALA A 66 16.89 -38.58 38.17
CA ALA A 66 16.04 -38.53 37.01
C ALA A 66 14.55 -38.60 37.39
N GLU A 67 13.74 -38.01 36.52
CA GLU A 67 12.28 -38.07 36.51
C GLU A 67 11.57 -37.10 37.47
N SER A 68 11.77 -35.80 37.24
CA SER A 68 10.81 -34.75 37.61
C SER A 68 10.19 -34.23 36.32
N PRO A 69 8.84 -34.13 36.21
CA PRO A 69 8.21 -33.67 34.99
C PRO A 69 8.70 -32.24 34.73
N GLU A 70 9.39 -32.04 33.60
CA GLU A 70 9.68 -30.71 33.08
C GLU A 70 8.43 -29.86 33.32
N PRO A 71 8.49 -28.71 34.02
CA PRO A 71 7.32 -27.88 34.14
C PRO A 71 6.94 -27.60 32.71
N LEU A 72 5.80 -28.15 32.29
CA LEU A 72 5.19 -27.91 30.99
C LEU A 72 5.07 -26.39 30.92
N ILE A 73 6.10 -25.74 30.37
CA ILE A 73 6.04 -24.39 29.89
C ILE A 73 4.95 -24.56 28.86
N LYS A 74 3.71 -24.24 29.23
CA LYS A 74 2.61 -24.13 28.30
C LYS A 74 3.07 -23.03 27.37
N GLU A 75 3.70 -23.44 26.27
CA GLU A 75 4.34 -22.53 25.34
C GLU A 75 3.19 -21.73 24.74
N TRP A 76 3.02 -20.50 25.22
CA TRP A 76 1.98 -19.63 24.68
C TRP A 76 2.47 -19.09 23.35
N GLU A 77 1.65 -19.24 22.33
CA GLU A 77 1.82 -18.58 21.04
C GLU A 77 1.16 -17.21 21.11
N TYR A 78 1.80 -16.23 20.49
CA TYR A 78 1.29 -14.86 20.41
C TYR A 78 1.13 -14.46 18.97
N LYS A 79 0.09 -13.66 18.71
CA LYS A 79 -0.22 -13.12 17.39
C LYS A 79 -0.70 -11.69 17.51
N ILE A 80 -0.29 -10.86 16.56
CA ILE A 80 -0.79 -9.49 16.43
C ILE A 80 -1.57 -9.41 15.12
N VAL A 81 -2.86 -9.10 15.23
CA VAL A 81 -3.70 -8.83 14.06
C VAL A 81 -3.64 -7.35 13.77
N ARG A 82 -3.25 -6.99 12.55
CA ARG A 82 -3.05 -5.63 12.05
C ARG A 82 -4.13 -5.27 11.04
N ALA A 83 -4.59 -4.04 11.06
CA ALA A 83 -5.47 -3.43 10.07
C ALA A 83 -4.78 -2.23 9.44
N SER A 84 -5.04 -1.97 8.17
CA SER A 84 -4.48 -0.81 7.46
C SER A 84 -5.13 0.52 7.87
N GLN A 85 -6.26 0.47 8.56
CA GLN A 85 -7.04 1.63 9.01
C GLN A 85 -7.49 1.40 10.46
N ASP A 86 -8.01 2.45 11.11
CA ASP A 86 -8.52 2.44 12.50
C ASP A 86 -9.86 1.67 12.65
N ILE A 87 -9.92 0.47 12.09
CA ILE A 87 -11.12 -0.36 11.99
C ILE A 87 -11.55 -0.85 13.40
N PHE A 88 -10.60 -1.07 14.31
CA PHE A 88 -10.87 -1.53 15.67
C PHE A 88 -11.36 -0.42 16.60
N ARG A 89 -11.45 0.82 16.11
CA ARG A 89 -12.23 1.88 16.78
C ARG A 89 -13.71 1.53 16.85
N ASN A 90 -14.23 0.81 15.84
CA ASN A 90 -15.62 0.37 15.84
C ASN A 90 -15.80 -0.88 16.72
N PRO A 91 -16.56 -0.81 17.82
CA PRO A 91 -16.72 -1.92 18.75
C PRO A 91 -17.40 -3.15 18.11
N THR A 92 -18.25 -2.95 17.10
CA THR A 92 -18.94 -4.04 16.41
C THR A 92 -17.96 -4.88 15.59
N VAL A 93 -17.00 -4.23 14.93
CA VAL A 93 -15.98 -4.91 14.15
C VAL A 93 -14.97 -5.58 15.06
N PHE A 94 -14.57 -4.91 16.14
CA PHE A 94 -13.69 -5.48 17.15
C PHE A 94 -14.28 -6.75 17.79
N LYS A 95 -15.57 -6.72 18.18
CA LYS A 95 -16.26 -7.91 18.70
C LYS A 95 -16.29 -9.06 17.70
N ARG A 96 -16.53 -8.76 16.41
CA ARG A 96 -16.50 -9.76 15.36
C ARG A 96 -15.11 -10.39 15.23
N LEU A 97 -14.06 -9.59 15.22
CA LEU A 97 -12.67 -10.09 15.23
C LEU A 97 -12.44 -11.02 16.42
N CYS A 98 -12.81 -10.61 17.63
CA CYS A 98 -12.63 -11.45 18.82
C CYS A 98 -13.37 -12.78 18.71
N GLN A 99 -14.56 -12.79 18.10
CA GLN A 99 -15.31 -14.02 17.87
C GLN A 99 -14.62 -14.93 16.86
N GLU A 100 -14.21 -14.38 15.71
CA GLU A 100 -13.47 -15.12 14.67
C GLU A 100 -12.17 -15.73 15.23
N GLU A 101 -11.40 -14.96 16.01
CA GLU A 101 -10.15 -15.43 16.60
C GLU A 101 -10.42 -16.45 17.74
N ALA A 102 -11.47 -16.26 18.54
CA ALA A 102 -11.86 -17.22 19.58
C ALA A 102 -12.28 -18.59 19.02
N GLU A 103 -12.94 -18.62 17.86
CA GLU A 103 -13.26 -19.86 17.14
C GLU A 103 -12.00 -20.67 16.76
N MET A 104 -10.86 -19.98 16.58
CA MET A 104 -9.55 -20.57 16.29
C MET A 104 -8.69 -20.81 17.55
N GLY A 105 -9.28 -20.64 18.74
CA GLY A 105 -8.62 -20.85 20.03
C GLY A 105 -7.73 -19.69 20.48
N TRP A 106 -7.79 -18.53 19.81
CA TRP A 106 -7.06 -17.35 20.23
C TRP A 106 -7.82 -16.58 21.30
N ILE A 107 -7.12 -16.21 22.36
CA ILE A 107 -7.65 -15.43 23.49
C ILE A 107 -7.08 -14.02 23.41
N LEU A 108 -7.96 -13.02 23.48
CA LEU A 108 -7.55 -11.61 23.51
C LEU A 108 -6.66 -11.35 24.72
N VAL A 109 -5.49 -10.77 24.48
CA VAL A 109 -4.58 -10.31 25.53
C VAL A 109 -4.81 -8.83 25.81
N GLU A 110 -4.65 -8.02 24.76
CA GLU A 110 -4.76 -6.58 24.84
C GLU A 110 -5.04 -5.99 23.46
N LYS A 111 -5.64 -4.80 23.47
CA LYS A 111 -5.78 -3.94 22.28
C LYS A 111 -4.63 -2.93 22.34
N LEU A 112 -3.69 -3.01 21.41
CA LEU A 112 -2.52 -2.12 21.37
C LEU A 112 -2.94 -0.72 20.91
N ASP A 113 -3.72 -0.65 19.83
CA ASP A 113 -4.28 0.58 19.28
C ASP A 113 -5.56 0.26 18.45
N ASP A 114 -6.08 1.26 17.72
CA ASP A 114 -7.26 1.08 16.85
C ASP A 114 -6.98 0.28 15.55
N ARG A 115 -5.74 -0.16 15.33
CA ARG A 115 -5.27 -0.93 14.15
C ARG A 115 -4.64 -2.27 14.49
N ARG A 116 -4.29 -2.55 15.75
CA ARG A 116 -3.47 -3.67 16.18
C ARG A 116 -4.03 -4.27 17.46
N VAL A 117 -4.23 -5.58 17.45
CA VAL A 117 -4.79 -6.33 18.58
C VAL A 117 -3.92 -7.55 18.82
N ARG A 118 -3.56 -7.80 20.09
CA ARG A 118 -2.70 -8.92 20.48
C ARG A 118 -3.54 -10.05 21.07
N PHE A 119 -3.27 -11.26 20.59
CA PHE A 119 -3.90 -12.50 21.03
C PHE A 119 -2.85 -13.51 21.52
N LYS A 120 -3.28 -14.44 22.37
CA LYS A 120 -2.49 -15.59 22.81
C LYS A 120 -3.24 -16.89 22.66
N ARG A 121 -2.53 -17.99 22.42
CA ARG A 121 -3.07 -19.36 22.33
C ARG A 121 -2.10 -20.34 22.96
N LEU A 122 -2.57 -21.47 23.49
CA LEU A 122 -1.68 -22.54 23.94
C LEU A 122 -1.12 -23.31 22.73
N ARG A 123 0.21 -23.46 22.66
CA ARG A 123 0.86 -24.36 21.70
C ARG A 123 0.45 -25.80 21.99
N GLY A 124 0.05 -26.52 20.94
CA GLY A 124 -0.44 -27.90 21.04
C GLY A 124 -1.95 -28.05 21.23
N LEU A 125 -2.72 -26.94 21.32
CA LEU A 125 -4.17 -26.96 21.12
C LEU A 125 -4.51 -26.95 19.62
N GLU A 126 -3.86 -27.82 18.86
CA GLU A 126 -4.24 -28.09 17.48
C GLU A 126 -5.46 -29.00 17.59
N ASN A 127 -6.67 -28.47 17.41
CA ASN A 127 -7.91 -29.26 17.52
C ASN A 127 -7.86 -30.37 16.45
N PRO A 128 -7.59 -31.64 16.81
CA PRO A 128 -7.36 -32.70 15.84
C PRO A 128 -8.68 -33.14 15.20
N GLU A 129 -9.81 -32.71 15.74
CA GLU A 129 -11.11 -33.27 15.38
C GLU A 129 -11.58 -32.82 14.00
N ASN A 130 -11.20 -31.64 13.49
CA ASN A 130 -11.66 -31.19 12.16
C ASN A 130 -10.78 -30.10 11.50
N PRO A 131 -9.66 -30.46 10.83
CA PRO A 131 -8.86 -29.52 10.06
C PRO A 131 -9.61 -28.87 8.88
N TYR A 132 -10.76 -29.43 8.47
CA TYR A 132 -11.58 -28.95 7.36
C TYR A 132 -12.70 -27.95 7.75
N GLN A 133 -12.92 -27.69 9.05
CA GLN A 133 -14.00 -26.80 9.50
C GLN A 133 -13.56 -25.35 9.69
N ILE A 134 -12.25 -25.08 9.74
CA ILE A 134 -11.76 -23.73 9.95
C ILE A 134 -11.78 -22.97 8.62
N LYS A 135 -12.80 -22.11 8.44
CA LYS A 135 -13.00 -21.30 7.24
C LYS A 135 -11.90 -20.23 7.03
N GLN A 136 -11.18 -19.87 8.09
CA GLN A 136 -10.16 -18.82 8.10
C GLN A 136 -8.80 -19.35 8.58
N ASP A 137 -7.73 -18.78 8.05
CA ASP A 137 -6.37 -19.12 8.45
C ASP A 137 -6.09 -18.69 9.91
N PRO A 138 -5.73 -19.64 10.82
CA PRO A 138 -5.37 -19.35 12.21
C PRO A 138 -4.24 -18.34 12.38
N TYR A 139 -3.30 -18.27 11.42
CA TYR A 139 -2.14 -17.41 11.48
C TYR A 139 -2.32 -16.07 10.75
N ARG A 140 -3.52 -15.76 10.27
CA ARG A 140 -3.84 -14.51 9.55
C ARG A 140 -3.49 -13.25 10.36
N SER A 141 -2.42 -12.55 10.00
CA SER A 141 -1.95 -11.34 10.69
C SER A 141 -2.61 -10.04 10.22
N THR A 142 -3.40 -10.07 9.14
CA THR A 142 -4.05 -8.88 8.57
C THR A 142 -5.58 -8.95 8.65
N TYR A 143 -6.22 -7.81 8.90
CA TYR A 143 -7.68 -7.68 8.99
C TYR A 143 -8.18 -6.49 8.18
N GLY A 144 -9.28 -6.71 7.45
CA GLY A 144 -9.83 -5.72 6.52
C GLY A 144 -9.31 -5.88 5.10
N LYS A 145 -9.89 -5.11 4.18
CA LYS A 145 -9.48 -5.07 2.76
C LYS A 145 -8.42 -3.99 2.57
N SER A 146 -7.32 -4.32 1.89
CA SER A 146 -6.44 -3.29 1.34
C SER A 146 -7.21 -2.56 0.24
N ASN A 147 -7.53 -1.30 0.47
CA ASN A 147 -8.34 -0.52 -0.46
C ASN A 147 -7.46 0.03 -1.59
N ASN A 148 -7.05 -0.85 -2.50
CA ASN A 148 -6.15 -0.50 -3.62
C ASN A 148 -6.84 0.35 -4.72
N LEU A 149 -8.15 0.58 -4.60
CA LEU A 149 -8.93 1.35 -5.57
C LEU A 149 -8.42 2.80 -5.72
N GLY A 150 -8.07 3.45 -4.61
CA GLY A 150 -7.51 4.81 -4.64
C GLY A 150 -6.16 4.85 -5.36
N SER A 151 -5.31 3.85 -5.13
CA SER A 151 -4.03 3.71 -5.82
C SER A 151 -4.22 3.50 -7.32
N TRP A 152 -5.21 2.67 -7.72
CA TRP A 152 -5.49 2.42 -9.13
C TRP A 152 -5.96 3.70 -9.83
N LEU A 153 -6.90 4.44 -9.22
CA LEU A 153 -7.40 5.71 -9.75
C LEU A 153 -6.29 6.75 -9.92
N ALA A 154 -5.34 6.84 -8.98
CA ALA A 154 -4.20 7.74 -9.09
C ALA A 154 -3.31 7.39 -10.29
N VAL A 155 -3.08 6.09 -10.55
CA VAL A 155 -2.31 5.63 -11.73
C VAL A 155 -3.03 6.01 -13.03
N PHE A 156 -4.35 5.82 -13.13
CA PHE A 156 -5.10 6.25 -14.31
C PHE A 156 -5.04 7.76 -14.49
N ALA A 157 -5.23 8.53 -13.42
CA ALA A 157 -5.12 9.98 -13.47
C ALA A 157 -3.75 10.42 -14.01
N PHE A 158 -2.66 9.81 -13.51
CA PHE A 158 -1.30 10.12 -13.96
C PHE A 158 -1.06 9.77 -15.44
N ILE A 159 -1.53 8.59 -15.88
CA ILE A 159 -1.47 8.18 -17.28
C ILE A 159 -2.24 9.16 -18.16
N THR A 160 -3.46 9.56 -17.74
CA THR A 160 -4.26 10.52 -18.50
C THR A 160 -3.60 11.90 -18.56
N ALA A 161 -2.97 12.36 -17.49
CA ALA A 161 -2.27 13.64 -17.44
C ALA A 161 -1.08 13.70 -18.43
N ILE A 162 -0.44 12.57 -18.74
CA ILE A 162 0.66 12.49 -19.71
C ILE A 162 0.14 12.35 -21.14
N ILE A 163 -0.85 11.47 -21.37
CA ILE A 163 -1.33 11.15 -22.72
C ILE A 163 -2.15 12.31 -23.31
N LEU A 164 -2.97 12.99 -22.50
CA LEU A 164 -3.91 14.00 -22.99
C LEU A 164 -3.20 15.22 -23.62
N PRO A 165 -2.15 15.81 -23.01
CA PRO A 165 -1.38 16.89 -23.65
C PRO A 165 -0.64 16.43 -24.90
N ALA A 166 -0.06 15.22 -24.90
CA ALA A 166 0.66 14.67 -26.05
C ALA A 166 -0.28 14.49 -27.26
N TYR A 167 -1.50 13.96 -27.02
CA TYR A 167 -2.51 13.79 -28.06
C TYR A 167 -3.03 15.12 -28.61
N LEU A 168 -3.32 16.09 -27.74
CA LEU A 168 -3.77 17.43 -28.15
C LEU A 168 -2.70 18.19 -28.95
N GLY A 169 -1.43 18.06 -28.55
CA GLY A 169 -0.30 18.61 -29.30
C GLY A 169 -0.20 18.01 -30.70
N PHE A 170 -0.27 16.69 -30.81
CA PHE A 170 -0.29 16.00 -32.10
C PHE A 170 -1.47 16.42 -32.98
N SER A 171 -2.69 16.50 -32.42
CA SER A 171 -3.88 16.86 -33.21
C SER A 171 -3.82 18.28 -33.76
N LEU A 172 -3.29 19.23 -32.98
CA LEU A 172 -3.12 20.61 -33.41
C LEU A 172 -2.15 20.72 -34.60
N VAL A 173 -1.03 20.01 -34.53
CA VAL A 173 -0.03 19.97 -35.60
C VAL A 173 -0.62 19.33 -36.86
N ALA A 174 -1.30 18.19 -36.72
CA ALA A 174 -1.95 17.50 -37.84
C ALA A 174 -3.02 18.38 -38.52
N MET A 175 -3.81 19.13 -37.74
CA MET A 175 -4.77 20.10 -38.28
C MET A 175 -4.10 21.27 -39.01
N SER A 176 -2.95 21.75 -38.53
CA SER A 176 -2.22 22.84 -39.17
C SER A 176 -1.72 22.46 -40.57
N PHE A 177 -1.18 21.24 -40.74
CA PHE A 177 -0.73 20.76 -42.05
C PHE A 177 -1.89 20.60 -43.04
N ASN A 178 -3.00 19.99 -42.62
CA ASN A 178 -4.17 19.81 -43.48
C ASN A 178 -4.82 21.13 -43.93
N LYS A 179 -4.74 22.19 -43.11
CA LYS A 179 -5.26 23.52 -43.47
C LYS A 179 -4.36 24.25 -44.48
N SER A 180 -3.06 23.91 -44.53
CA SER A 180 -2.10 24.50 -45.47
C SER A 180 -2.30 23.98 -46.89
N ASP A 181 -2.63 22.69 -47.06
CA ASP A 181 -2.78 22.08 -48.39
C ASP A 181 -3.99 22.61 -49.19
N GLN A 182 -5.03 23.12 -48.50
CA GLN A 182 -6.24 23.64 -49.17
C GLN A 182 -6.11 25.07 -49.73
N ASN A 183 -5.06 25.83 -49.38
CA ASN A 183 -4.89 27.22 -49.84
C ASN A 183 -3.94 27.35 -51.04
N SER A 184 -3.82 26.31 -51.87
CA SER A 184 -3.12 26.41 -53.16
C SER A 184 -3.97 27.23 -54.12
N PRO A 185 -3.54 28.42 -54.60
CA PRO A 185 -4.33 29.16 -55.58
C PRO A 185 -4.35 28.40 -56.90
N THR A 186 -5.56 28.16 -57.41
CA THR A 186 -5.81 27.72 -58.79
C THR A 186 -5.26 28.80 -59.74
N THR A 187 -4.04 28.62 -60.23
CA THR A 187 -3.46 29.51 -61.24
C THR A 187 -4.14 29.26 -62.59
N LEU A 188 -4.81 30.30 -63.07
CA LEU A 188 -5.46 30.42 -64.37
C LEU A 188 -4.53 30.17 -65.57
N SER A 189 -5.11 29.49 -66.58
CA SER A 189 -5.08 29.81 -68.02
C SER A 189 -3.79 30.39 -68.63
N SER A 190 -3.09 29.55 -69.39
CA SER A 190 -2.05 29.94 -70.36
C SER A 190 -2.70 30.59 -71.59
N PRO A 191 -2.23 31.76 -72.09
CA PRO A 191 -2.66 32.26 -73.39
C PRO A 191 -1.80 31.63 -74.51
N GLU A 192 -2.48 31.28 -75.58
CA GLU A 192 -1.97 30.71 -76.83
C GLU A 192 -1.27 31.81 -77.67
N PRO A 193 -0.12 31.53 -78.32
CA PRO A 193 0.54 32.52 -79.16
C PRO A 193 -0.02 32.51 -80.59
N GLU A 194 -0.62 33.63 -81.00
CA GLU A 194 -0.95 33.92 -82.39
C GLU A 194 0.32 34.04 -83.24
N VAL A 195 0.36 33.28 -84.35
CA VAL A 195 1.40 33.34 -85.39
C VAL A 195 0.95 34.31 -86.48
N PRO A 196 1.73 35.35 -86.84
CA PRO A 196 1.39 36.21 -87.97
C PRO A 196 1.88 35.58 -89.28
N SER A 197 1.01 35.64 -90.29
CA SER A 197 1.28 35.30 -91.69
C SER A 197 1.71 36.57 -92.44
N ASP A 198 2.93 36.56 -92.99
CA ASP A 198 3.34 37.06 -94.32
C ASP A 198 4.85 37.37 -94.37
#